data_AF-A0A8X6PD28-F1
#
_entry.id   AF-A0A8X6PD28-F1
#
_cell.length_a   1.000
_cell.length_b   1.000
_cell.length_c   1.000
_cell.angle_alpha   90.00
_cell.angle_beta   90.00
_cell.angle_gamma   90.00
#
_symmetry.space_group_name_H-M   'P 1'
#
loop_
_entity.id
_entity.type
_entity.pdbx_description
1 polymer ?
#
loop_
_entity_poly.entity_id
_entity_poly.type
_entity_poly.pdbx_seq_one_letter_code
_entity_poly.pdbx_strand_id
1 'polypeptide(L)'
;VLDELETRRSFYYNDYQFTTEIEEFTCTRRLILNDGWNIIKLDLADITRTAFGLKYVETLRVKIHANLRVRGIYFCERLYSDDELPNDFKLPIPV
;
A
#
# COMPACT_ATOMS: atom_id res chain seq x y z
N VAL A 1 -3.08 1.25 10.39
CA VAL A 1 -1.74 1.48 10.98
C VAL A 1 -1.91 2.12 12.35
N LEU A 2 -0.90 1.99 13.20
CA LEU A 2 -0.77 2.72 14.45
C LEU A 2 0.18 3.90 14.22
N ASP A 3 -0.21 5.08 14.68
CA ASP A 3 0.64 6.28 14.69
C ASP A 3 1.31 6.49 16.06
N GLU A 4 2.19 7.50 16.16
CA GLU A 4 2.91 7.84 17.40
C GLU A 4 2.02 8.32 18.55
N LEU A 5 0.78 8.71 18.26
CA LEU A 5 -0.23 9.10 19.25
C LEU A 5 -1.09 7.90 19.67
N GLU A 6 -0.63 6.67 19.39
CA GLU A 6 -1.35 5.41 19.60
C GLU A 6 -2.73 5.36 18.94
N THR A 7 -2.96 6.20 17.94
CA THR A 7 -4.23 6.29 17.24
C THR A 7 -4.24 5.36 16.04
N ARG A 8 -5.38 4.68 15.85
CA ARG A 8 -5.56 3.74 14.74
C ARG A 8 -6.03 4.48 13.50
N ARG A 9 -5.20 4.51 12.46
CA ARG A 9 -5.54 5.09 11.16
C ARG A 9 -5.78 3.99 10.13
N SER A 10 -6.72 4.19 9.21
CA SER A 10 -7.03 3.25 8.13
C SER A 10 -6.72 3.86 6.78
N PHE A 11 -5.95 3.14 5.95
CA PHE A 11 -5.74 3.50 4.55
C PHE A 11 -6.60 2.63 3.66
N TYR A 12 -7.37 3.27 2.80
CA TYR A 12 -8.19 2.62 1.80
C TYR A 12 -7.62 2.91 0.43
N TYR A 13 -7.46 1.86 -0.37
CA TYR A 13 -6.97 1.93 -1.72
C TYR A 13 -8.02 1.36 -2.66
N ASN A 14 -8.52 2.18 -3.58
CA ASN A 14 -9.56 1.79 -4.53
C ASN A 14 -9.27 2.31 -5.94
N ASP A 15 -9.93 1.74 -6.93
CA ASP A 15 -9.80 2.12 -8.34
C ASP A 15 -10.89 3.10 -8.80
N TYR A 16 -12.02 3.13 -8.09
CA TYR A 16 -13.24 3.85 -8.48
C TYR A 16 -13.32 5.31 -8.00
N GLN A 17 -12.59 5.72 -6.96
CA GLN A 17 -12.60 7.13 -6.53
C GLN A 17 -11.56 7.94 -7.30
N PHE A 18 -11.93 9.16 -7.69
CA PHE A 18 -11.03 10.07 -8.41
C PHE A 18 -10.27 11.02 -7.48
N THR A 19 -10.78 11.23 -6.27
CA THR A 19 -10.27 12.19 -5.28
C THR A 19 -9.57 11.47 -4.12
N THR A 20 -8.47 12.05 -3.64
CA THR A 20 -7.89 11.63 -2.36
C THR A 20 -8.66 12.31 -1.25
N GLU A 21 -9.26 11.52 -0.36
CA GLU A 21 -10.04 12.00 0.77
C GLU A 21 -9.29 11.67 2.06
N ILE A 22 -9.05 12.70 2.87
CA ILE A 22 -8.37 12.59 4.17
C ILE A 22 -9.37 13.04 5.21
N GLU A 23 -9.84 12.09 6.00
CA GLU A 23 -10.60 12.34 7.22
C GLU A 23 -9.67 12.29 8.43
N GLU A 24 -10.22 12.40 9.64
CA GLU A 24 -9.42 12.28 10.84
C GLU A 24 -8.77 10.89 10.93
N PHE A 25 -9.54 9.80 10.90
CA PHE A 25 -8.99 8.44 11.11
C PHE A 25 -8.75 7.65 9.82
N THR A 26 -9.24 8.15 8.68
CA THR A 26 -9.20 7.42 7.42
C THR A 26 -8.55 8.27 6.34
N CYS A 27 -7.79 7.61 5.47
CA CYS A 27 -7.31 8.22 4.25
C CYS A 27 -7.60 7.28 3.10
N THR A 28 -8.35 7.77 2.12
CA THR A 28 -8.70 7.00 0.94
C THR A 28 -7.95 7.56 -0.27
N ARG A 29 -7.23 6.68 -0.96
CA ARG A 29 -6.38 6.98 -2.10
C ARG A 29 -6.79 6.12 -3.29
N ARG A 30 -6.66 6.71 -4.48
CA ARG A 30 -6.84 5.98 -5.72
C ARG A 30 -5.62 5.14 -6.06
N LEU A 31 -5.82 3.91 -6.52
CA LEU A 31 -4.83 3.11 -7.22
C LEU A 31 -5.00 3.26 -8.73
N ILE A 32 -3.91 3.57 -9.40
CA ILE A 32 -3.82 3.50 -10.86
C ILE A 32 -3.12 2.19 -11.19
N LEU A 33 -3.83 1.32 -11.90
CA LEU A 33 -3.34 0.00 -12.31
C LEU A 33 -3.21 -0.02 -13.83
N ASN A 34 -2.14 -0.66 -14.31
CA ASN A 34 -1.96 -0.93 -15.73
C ASN A 34 -2.62 -2.27 -16.10
N ASP A 35 -2.73 -2.52 -17.41
CA ASP A 35 -3.19 -3.83 -17.88
C ASP A 35 -2.20 -4.94 -17.47
N GLY A 36 -2.74 -6.10 -17.05
CA GLY A 36 -1.96 -7.25 -16.59
C GLY A 36 -1.55 -7.21 -15.11
N TRP A 37 -0.37 -7.77 -14.81
CA TRP A 37 0.14 -7.89 -13.44
C TRP A 37 0.83 -6.59 -12.99
N ASN A 38 0.42 -6.07 -11.84
CA ASN A 38 0.96 -4.84 -11.26
C ASN A 38 1.70 -5.16 -9.95
N ILE A 39 2.87 -4.55 -9.75
CA ILE A 39 3.50 -4.46 -8.41
C ILE A 39 3.10 -3.12 -7.82
N ILE A 40 2.42 -3.17 -6.67
CA ILE A 40 2.09 -1.97 -5.89
C ILE A 40 3.08 -1.90 -4.73
N LYS A 41 3.88 -0.83 -4.69
CA LYS A 41 4.80 -0.54 -3.59
C LYS A 41 4.20 0.58 -2.76
N LEU A 42 3.88 0.30 -1.49
CA LEU A 42 3.30 1.26 -0.57
C LEU A 42 4.29 1.56 0.55
N ASP A 43 4.83 2.79 0.57
CA ASP A 43 5.60 3.27 1.71
C ASP A 43 4.64 3.74 2.81
N LEU A 44 4.38 2.86 3.78
CA LEU A 44 3.46 3.16 4.88
C LEU A 44 3.95 4.31 5.76
N ALA A 45 5.27 4.49 5.88
CA ALA A 45 5.82 5.57 6.69
C ALA A 45 5.60 6.93 6.00
N ASP A 46 5.89 7.01 4.71
CA ASP A 46 5.70 8.23 3.96
C ASP A 46 4.22 8.59 3.76
N ILE A 47 3.36 7.59 3.55
CA ILE A 47 1.92 7.81 3.39
C ILE A 47 1.30 8.29 4.70
N THR A 48 1.71 7.75 5.85
CA THR A 48 1.23 8.21 7.17
C THR A 48 1.65 9.65 7.46
N ARG A 49 2.92 9.97 7.15
CA ARG A 49 3.45 11.32 7.29
C ARG A 49 2.75 12.31 6.35
N THR A 50 2.49 11.92 5.10
CA THR A 50 1.85 12.80 4.12
C THR A 50 0.37 13.01 4.42
N ALA A 51 -0.34 11.99 4.90
CA ALA A 51 -1.78 12.08 5.18
C ALA A 51 -2.08 12.79 6.51
N PHE A 52 -1.33 12.47 7.58
CA PHE A 52 -1.65 12.91 8.93
C PHE A 52 -0.55 13.76 9.59
N GLY A 53 0.62 13.88 8.98
CA GLY A 53 1.77 14.57 9.59
C GLY A 53 2.46 13.79 10.71
N LEU A 54 2.08 12.52 10.93
CA LEU A 54 2.53 11.71 12.06
C LEU A 54 3.47 10.58 11.62
N LYS A 55 4.26 10.07 12.57
CA LYS A 55 5.15 8.92 12.33
C LYS A 55 4.40 7.59 12.36
N TYR A 56 4.70 6.73 11.39
CA TYR A 56 4.25 5.34 11.36
C TYR A 56 4.99 4.50 12.41
N VAL A 57 4.24 3.69 13.16
CA VAL A 57 4.78 2.76 14.17
C VAL A 57 4.65 1.32 13.67
N GLU A 58 3.42 0.86 13.44
CA GLU A 58 3.16 -0.53 13.05
C GLU A 58 1.89 -0.70 12.20
N THR A 59 1.80 -1.87 11.56
CA THR A 59 0.62 -2.29 10.79
C THR A 59 -0.17 -3.33 11.56
N LEU A 60 -1.38 -2.94 12.00
CA LEU A 60 -2.26 -3.81 12.78
C LEU A 60 -2.99 -4.85 11.93
N ARG A 61 -3.45 -4.48 10.73
CA ARG A 61 -4.29 -5.34 9.88
C ARG A 61 -4.20 -4.92 8.43
N VAL A 62 -4.12 -5.91 7.54
CA VAL A 62 -4.31 -5.75 6.09
C VAL A 62 -5.60 -6.45 5.70
N LYS A 63 -6.44 -5.77 4.91
CA LYS A 63 -7.68 -6.31 4.35
C LYS A 63 -7.61 -6.22 2.83
N ILE A 64 -8.06 -7.26 2.17
CA ILE A 64 -8.08 -7.38 0.71
C ILE A 64 -9.53 -7.68 0.34
N HIS A 65 -10.11 -6.83 -0.50
CA HIS A 65 -11.47 -7.00 -0.99
C HIS A 65 -11.51 -7.94 -2.20
N ALA A 66 -12.72 -8.34 -2.62
CA ALA A 66 -12.93 -9.23 -3.76
C ALA A 66 -12.54 -8.57 -5.11
N ASN A 67 -12.62 -9.34 -6.20
CA ASN A 67 -12.33 -8.93 -7.59
C ASN A 67 -10.86 -8.59 -7.89
N LEU A 68 -9.91 -9.22 -7.21
CA LEU A 68 -8.49 -9.08 -7.52
C LEU A 68 -7.74 -10.41 -7.42
N ARG A 69 -6.70 -10.56 -8.23
CA ARG A 69 -5.82 -11.73 -8.21
C ARG A 69 -4.49 -11.37 -7.53
N VAL A 70 -4.27 -11.89 -6.33
CA VAL A 70 -3.01 -11.70 -5.61
C VAL A 70 -2.03 -12.80 -5.96
N ARG A 71 -0.79 -12.44 -6.29
CA ARG A 71 0.33 -13.39 -6.39
C ARG A 71 1.14 -13.47 -5.09
N GLY A 72 1.45 -12.32 -4.50
CA GLY A 72 2.22 -12.24 -3.27
C GLY A 72 2.05 -10.92 -2.56
N ILE A 73 2.01 -10.96 -1.24
CA ILE A 73 2.00 -9.80 -0.36
C ILE A 73 3.08 -10.03 0.67
N TYR A 74 3.97 -9.05 0.81
CA TYR A 74 5.06 -9.10 1.76
C TYR A 74 5.33 -7.69 2.27
N PHE A 75 5.86 -7.62 3.48
CA PHE A 75 6.42 -6.38 4.02
C PHE A 75 7.90 -6.33 3.69
N CYS A 76 8.39 -5.13 3.41
CA CYS A 76 9.80 -4.86 3.22
C CYS A 76 10.20 -3.67 4.07
N GLU A 77 11.42 -3.70 4.60
CA GLU A 77 11.98 -2.59 5.39
C GLU A 77 12.31 -1.39 4.50
N ARG A 78 12.72 -1.66 3.26
CA ARG A 78 13.10 -0.65 2.26
C ARG A 78 12.49 -0.98 0.91
N LEU A 79 12.37 0.03 0.06
CA LEU A 79 12.01 -0.13 -1.34
C LEU A 79 13.15 -0.81 -2.10
N TYR A 80 12.99 -2.10 -2.37
CA TYR A 80 13.91 -2.85 -3.21
C TYR A 80 13.65 -2.57 -4.70
N SER A 81 14.73 -2.39 -5.44
CA SER A 81 14.73 -2.35 -6.91
C SER A 81 14.51 -3.74 -7.47
N ASP A 82 13.93 -3.84 -8.67
CA ASP A 82 13.55 -5.12 -9.29
C ASP A 82 14.74 -6.09 -9.50
N ASP A 83 15.97 -5.57 -9.54
CA ASP A 83 17.20 -6.37 -9.61
C ASP A 83 17.52 -7.10 -8.30
N GLU A 84 17.23 -6.47 -7.15
CA GLU A 84 17.51 -7.00 -5.81
C GLU A 84 16.43 -7.98 -5.32
N LEU A 85 15.25 -7.97 -5.96
CA LEU A 85 14.18 -8.90 -5.60
C LEU A 85 14.58 -10.34 -5.95
N PRO A 86 14.35 -11.32 -5.06
CA PRO A 86 14.45 -12.73 -5.43
C PRO A 86 13.49 -13.05 -6.60
N ASN A 87 13.88 -13.99 -7.47
CA ASN A 87 13.11 -14.34 -8.68
C ASN A 87 11.65 -14.70 -8.40
N ASP A 88 11.32 -15.22 -7.22
CA ASP A 88 9.94 -15.56 -6.85
C ASP A 88 9.02 -14.32 -6.74
N PHE A 89 9.59 -13.16 -6.42
CA PHE A 89 8.87 -11.89 -6.23
C PHE A 89 8.92 -10.98 -7.46
N LYS A 90 9.72 -11.33 -8.49
CA LYS A 90 9.73 -10.58 -9.75
C LYS A 90 8.46 -10.85 -10.54
N LEU A 91 7.98 -9.83 -11.27
CA LEU A 91 6.89 -10.02 -12.20
C LEU A 91 7.31 -11.01 -13.28
N PRO A 92 6.45 -11.99 -13.62
CA PRO A 92 6.70 -12.80 -14.79
C PRO A 92 6.66 -11.86 -16.00
N ILE A 93 7.71 -11.89 -16.81
CA ILE A 93 7.69 -11.26 -18.12
C ILE A 93 6.50 -11.89 -18.86
N PRO A 94 5.56 -11.10 -19.42
CA PRO A 94 4.53 -11.67 -20.27
C PRO A 94 5.23 -12.42 -21.42
N VAL A 95 4.83 -13.66 -21.65
CA VAL A 95 5.25 -14.43 -22.84
C VAL A 95 4.48 -13.92 -24.04
#